data_AF-A0A8J9ZEV5-F1
#
_entry.id   AF-A0A8J9ZEV5-F1
#
_cell.length_a   1.000
_cell.length_b   1.000
_cell.length_c   1.000
_cell.angle_alpha   90.00
_cell.angle_beta   90.00
_cell.angle_gamma   90.00
#
_symmetry.space_group_name_H-M   'P 1'
#
loop_
_entity.id
_entity.type
_entity.pdbx_description
1 polymer ?
#
loop_
_entity_poly.entity_id
_entity_poly.type
_entity_poly.pdbx_seq_one_letter_code
_entity_poly.pdbx_strand_id
1 'polypeptide(L)'
;MTLLIFFVDIFQLPTIDGYSVRAGDCSGNDIWSIYGDGITLQDCAERCTSHPDCVSFMFFDNKRCFPKSRTCEETSKDNPKNVFYDKIIDVLSAVDGYTPRHGDCPGNDIWSIYGDGITLSDCAERCTSHADCVAFMFFDNKRCFPKTKTCEDTSKDNPKNVFYDKAIDPLPTIDGFSTRRGDCPGNDIWSIYGDGITLSDCAERCTSHADCLAFMFFDNKRCFPKTKTCEDTSKDNPKNVFYDKN
;
A
#
# COMPACT_ATOMS: atom_id res chain seq x y z
N MET A 1 -56.59 -17.48 24.80
CA MET A 1 -56.31 -16.84 23.50
C MET A 1 -54.86 -16.41 23.53
N THR A 2 -53.96 -17.30 23.13
CA THR A 2 -52.52 -17.07 23.20
C THR A 2 -52.03 -16.80 21.79
N LEU A 3 -51.55 -15.59 21.57
CA LEU A 3 -51.06 -15.09 20.29
C LEU A 3 -49.70 -15.75 20.01
N LEU A 4 -49.66 -16.68 19.06
CA LEU A 4 -48.43 -17.21 18.47
C LEU A 4 -47.88 -16.14 17.52
N ILE A 5 -46.84 -15.43 17.95
CA ILE A 5 -46.05 -14.56 17.08
C ILE A 5 -45.13 -15.48 16.28
N PHE A 6 -45.40 -15.61 14.98
CA PHE A 6 -44.47 -16.22 14.04
C PHE A 6 -43.23 -15.32 13.93
N PHE A 7 -42.06 -15.84 14.35
CA PHE A 7 -40.78 -15.24 13.99
C PHE A 7 -40.62 -15.35 12.47
N VAL A 8 -40.50 -14.21 11.81
CA VAL A 8 -40.16 -14.13 10.38
C VAL A 8 -38.70 -14.55 10.25
N ASP A 9 -38.44 -15.65 9.54
CA ASP A 9 -37.09 -16.06 9.15
C ASP A 9 -36.39 -14.91 8.42
N ILE A 10 -35.36 -14.36 9.04
CA ILE A 10 -34.44 -13.42 8.38
C ILE A 10 -33.63 -14.26 7.40
N PHE A 11 -33.99 -14.22 6.11
CA PHE A 11 -33.22 -14.83 5.03
C PHE A 11 -31.80 -14.23 5.02
N GLN A 12 -30.83 -14.95 5.57
CA GLN A 12 -29.44 -14.54 5.54
C GLN A 12 -28.86 -14.83 4.15
N LEU A 13 -28.47 -13.78 3.43
CA LEU A 13 -27.83 -13.93 2.11
C LEU A 13 -26.45 -14.56 2.28
N PRO A 14 -26.05 -15.49 1.38
CA PRO A 14 -24.72 -16.07 1.43
C PRO A 14 -23.66 -14.98 1.17
N THR A 15 -22.63 -14.96 2.00
CA THR A 15 -21.51 -14.01 1.91
C THR A 15 -20.32 -14.68 1.22
N ILE A 16 -19.44 -13.89 0.62
CA ILE A 16 -18.17 -14.37 0.05
C ILE A 16 -17.08 -13.31 0.22
N ASP A 17 -15.87 -13.75 0.56
CA ASP A 17 -14.73 -12.87 0.84
C ASP A 17 -14.44 -11.96 -0.37
N GLY A 18 -14.12 -10.68 -0.08
CA GLY A 18 -13.86 -9.66 -1.11
C GLY A 18 -15.12 -9.05 -1.72
N TYR A 19 -16.32 -9.44 -1.26
CA TYR A 19 -17.58 -8.91 -1.77
C TYR A 19 -18.56 -8.54 -0.65
N SER A 20 -19.29 -7.46 -0.84
CA SER A 20 -20.48 -7.13 -0.04
C SER A 20 -21.72 -7.63 -0.78
N VAL A 21 -22.76 -8.06 -0.04
CA VAL A 21 -23.91 -8.76 -0.60
C VAL A 21 -25.22 -8.02 -0.40
N ARG A 22 -26.06 -7.95 -1.44
CA ARG A 22 -27.39 -7.32 -1.42
C ARG A 22 -28.38 -8.13 -2.25
N ALA A 23 -29.66 -8.13 -1.86
CA ALA A 23 -30.70 -8.82 -2.62
C ALA A 23 -31.02 -8.06 -3.92
N GLY A 24 -31.25 -8.78 -5.01
CA GLY A 24 -31.65 -8.22 -6.31
C GLY A 24 -30.57 -8.29 -7.40
N ASP A 25 -30.78 -7.51 -8.46
CA ASP A 25 -29.86 -7.39 -9.60
C ASP A 25 -29.67 -5.91 -10.01
N CYS A 26 -28.47 -5.59 -10.51
CA CYS A 26 -28.21 -4.37 -11.27
C CYS A 26 -28.25 -4.71 -12.77
N SER A 27 -29.37 -4.39 -13.43
CA SER A 27 -29.61 -4.75 -14.83
C SER A 27 -28.54 -4.20 -15.77
N GLY A 28 -28.12 -5.04 -16.74
CA GLY A 28 -27.12 -4.69 -17.75
C GLY A 28 -25.68 -4.69 -17.23
N ASN A 29 -24.77 -4.14 -18.04
CA ASN A 29 -23.32 -4.08 -17.79
C ASN A 29 -22.64 -5.44 -17.61
N ASP A 30 -23.28 -6.52 -18.07
CA ASP A 30 -22.70 -7.85 -18.07
C ASP A 30 -21.48 -7.86 -19.00
N ILE A 31 -20.33 -8.27 -18.46
CA ILE A 31 -19.12 -8.48 -19.26
C ILE A 31 -19.27 -9.79 -20.02
N TRP A 32 -19.79 -10.82 -19.35
CA TRP A 32 -20.25 -12.08 -19.93
C TRP A 32 -21.30 -12.72 -19.02
N SER A 33 -21.87 -13.83 -19.49
CA SER A 33 -22.83 -14.64 -18.74
C SER A 33 -22.39 -16.09 -18.73
N ILE A 34 -22.41 -16.71 -17.55
CA ILE A 34 -22.09 -18.13 -17.38
C ILE A 34 -23.37 -18.85 -16.98
N TYR A 35 -23.68 -19.93 -17.70
CA TYR A 35 -24.85 -20.76 -17.47
C TYR A 35 -24.42 -22.21 -17.28
N GLY A 36 -24.97 -22.88 -16.27
CA GLY A 36 -24.74 -24.30 -16.07
C GLY A 36 -25.18 -24.76 -14.69
N ASP A 37 -25.67 -25.99 -14.58
CA ASP A 37 -25.93 -26.60 -13.29
C ASP A 37 -24.60 -26.82 -12.54
N GLY A 38 -24.53 -26.38 -11.28
CA GLY A 38 -23.36 -26.58 -10.42
C GLY A 38 -22.32 -25.44 -10.43
N ILE A 39 -22.61 -24.30 -11.07
CA ILE A 39 -21.77 -23.09 -10.89
C ILE A 39 -21.91 -22.65 -9.43
N THR A 40 -20.79 -22.59 -8.71
CA THR A 40 -20.78 -22.17 -7.32
C THR A 40 -20.61 -20.64 -7.19
N LEU A 41 -21.00 -20.10 -6.04
CA LEU A 41 -20.76 -18.70 -5.71
C LEU A 41 -19.26 -18.37 -5.74
N GLN A 42 -18.42 -19.30 -5.25
CA GLN A 42 -16.97 -19.19 -5.27
C GLN A 42 -16.42 -19.07 -6.70
N ASP A 43 -16.86 -19.93 -7.62
CA ASP A 43 -16.43 -19.87 -9.03
C ASP A 43 -16.80 -18.53 -9.70
N CYS A 44 -17.91 -17.93 -9.28
CA CYS A 44 -18.36 -16.64 -9.82
C CYS A 44 -17.50 -15.49 -9.28
N ALA A 45 -17.26 -15.47 -7.97
CA ALA A 45 -16.41 -14.49 -7.32
C ALA A 45 -14.97 -14.54 -7.79
N GLU A 46 -14.37 -15.72 -7.95
CA GLU A 46 -13.00 -15.88 -8.45
C GLU A 46 -12.86 -15.33 -9.86
N ARG A 47 -13.81 -15.64 -10.76
CA ARG A 47 -13.81 -15.12 -12.12
C ARG A 47 -13.94 -13.60 -12.17
N CYS A 48 -14.87 -13.03 -11.39
CA CYS A 48 -14.97 -11.58 -11.29
C CYS A 48 -13.71 -10.96 -10.65
N THR A 49 -13.13 -11.60 -9.65
CA THR A 49 -11.90 -11.10 -9.00
C THR A 49 -10.75 -11.04 -10.00
N SER A 50 -10.60 -12.10 -10.82
CA SER A 50 -9.53 -12.23 -11.81
C SER A 50 -9.65 -11.29 -13.00
N HIS A 51 -10.83 -10.73 -13.27
CA HIS A 51 -11.04 -9.86 -14.42
C HIS A 51 -10.91 -8.37 -14.05
N PRO A 52 -10.04 -7.61 -14.72
CA PRO A 52 -9.74 -6.23 -14.35
C PRO A 52 -10.97 -5.31 -14.38
N ASP A 53 -11.87 -5.52 -15.34
CA ASP A 53 -13.06 -4.68 -15.48
C ASP A 53 -14.23 -5.12 -14.58
N CYS A 54 -14.13 -6.25 -13.88
CA CYS A 54 -15.25 -6.71 -13.06
C CYS A 54 -15.23 -6.08 -11.66
N VAL A 55 -16.29 -5.35 -11.37
CA VAL A 55 -16.47 -4.62 -10.10
C VAL A 55 -17.63 -5.17 -9.28
N SER A 56 -18.43 -6.06 -9.85
CA SER A 56 -19.55 -6.70 -9.18
C SER A 56 -20.00 -7.93 -9.98
N PHE A 57 -20.83 -8.77 -9.39
CA PHE A 57 -21.51 -9.82 -10.14
C PHE A 57 -22.91 -10.10 -9.58
N MET A 58 -23.82 -10.55 -10.43
CA MET A 58 -25.08 -11.15 -10.00
C MET A 58 -24.96 -12.67 -10.05
N PHE A 59 -25.45 -13.32 -9.00
CA PHE A 59 -25.50 -14.77 -8.89
C PHE A 59 -26.94 -15.23 -8.67
N PHE A 60 -27.35 -16.24 -9.42
CA PHE A 60 -28.71 -16.75 -9.41
C PHE A 60 -28.72 -18.27 -9.24
N ASP A 61 -29.38 -18.71 -8.18
CA ASP A 61 -29.86 -20.08 -7.94
C ASP A 61 -28.80 -21.20 -8.11
N ASN A 62 -27.52 -20.91 -7.84
CA ASN A 62 -26.38 -21.82 -8.07
C ASN A 62 -26.27 -22.33 -9.53
N LYS A 63 -26.73 -21.51 -10.48
CA LYS A 63 -26.86 -21.89 -11.89
C LYS A 63 -26.35 -20.85 -12.86
N ARG A 64 -26.31 -19.59 -12.44
CA ARG A 64 -25.96 -18.49 -13.33
C ARG A 64 -25.11 -17.45 -12.60
N CYS A 65 -24.10 -16.98 -13.31
CA CYS A 65 -23.17 -15.97 -12.86
C CYS A 65 -23.06 -14.89 -13.95
N PHE A 66 -23.25 -13.64 -13.55
CA PHE A 66 -23.21 -12.48 -14.44
C PHE A 66 -22.22 -11.45 -13.89
N PRO A 67 -20.92 -11.59 -14.22
CA PRO A 67 -19.91 -10.58 -13.90
C PRO A 67 -20.21 -9.26 -14.61
N LYS A 68 -20.07 -8.15 -13.89
CA LYS A 68 -20.49 -6.82 -14.32
C LYS A 68 -19.38 -5.80 -14.19
N SER A 69 -19.35 -4.88 -15.14
CA SER A 69 -18.37 -3.79 -15.19
C SER A 69 -18.75 -2.57 -14.35
N ARG A 70 -19.97 -2.55 -13.80
CA ARG A 70 -20.49 -1.46 -12.96
C ARG A 70 -21.36 -2.00 -11.83
N THR A 71 -21.35 -1.29 -10.71
CA THR A 71 -22.36 -1.42 -9.65
C THR A 71 -23.52 -0.45 -9.88
N CYS A 72 -24.59 -0.61 -9.10
CA CYS A 72 -25.71 0.33 -9.01
C CYS A 72 -26.01 0.67 -7.54
N GLU A 73 -26.58 1.87 -7.31
CA GLU A 73 -26.95 2.32 -5.98
C GLU A 73 -28.09 1.48 -5.40
N GLU A 74 -29.13 1.23 -6.20
CA GLU A 74 -30.27 0.38 -5.82
C GLU A 74 -30.44 -0.81 -6.77
N THR A 75 -30.59 -2.00 -6.20
CA THR A 75 -30.85 -3.24 -6.94
C THR A 75 -32.35 -3.41 -7.24
N SER A 76 -32.67 -3.93 -8.42
CA SER A 76 -34.03 -4.41 -8.71
C SER A 76 -34.30 -5.71 -7.93
N LYS A 77 -35.47 -5.77 -7.29
CA LYS A 77 -35.93 -6.91 -6.49
C LYS A 77 -37.01 -7.73 -7.22
N ASP A 78 -37.15 -7.56 -8.53
CA ASP A 78 -38.17 -8.22 -9.35
C ASP A 78 -38.09 -9.75 -9.27
N ASN A 79 -36.88 -10.28 -9.08
CA ASN A 79 -36.65 -11.69 -8.85
C ASN A 79 -35.98 -11.90 -7.48
N PRO A 80 -36.67 -12.52 -6.50
CA PRO A 80 -36.15 -12.68 -5.15
C PRO A 80 -34.96 -13.66 -5.06
N LYS A 81 -34.68 -14.41 -6.12
CA LYS A 81 -33.52 -15.32 -6.19
C LYS A 81 -32.24 -14.64 -6.69
N ASN A 82 -32.33 -13.42 -7.20
CA ASN A 82 -31.15 -12.68 -7.62
C ASN A 82 -30.41 -12.18 -6.37
N VAL A 83 -29.11 -12.42 -6.34
CA VAL A 83 -28.24 -11.90 -5.29
C VAL A 83 -27.09 -11.16 -5.96
N PHE A 84 -26.88 -9.92 -5.53
CA PHE A 84 -25.87 -9.02 -6.07
C PHE A 84 -24.67 -8.94 -5.13
N TYR A 85 -23.48 -9.02 -5.72
CA TYR A 85 -22.22 -8.99 -5.00
C TYR A 85 -21.38 -7.85 -5.53
N ASP A 86 -21.19 -6.83 -4.70
CA ASP A 86 -20.33 -5.70 -4.98
C ASP A 86 -18.92 -6.04 -4.57
N LYS A 87 -17.96 -5.98 -5.50
CA LYS A 87 -16.55 -6.16 -5.16
C LYS A 87 -16.21 -5.08 -4.16
N ILE A 88 -15.77 -5.49 -2.98
CA ILE A 88 -15.21 -4.57 -2.02
C ILE A 88 -13.92 -4.10 -2.68
N ILE A 89 -13.94 -2.87 -3.18
CA ILE A 89 -12.71 -2.20 -3.59
C ILE A 89 -11.96 -2.02 -2.28
N ASP A 90 -11.02 -2.94 -2.02
CA ASP A 90 -10.13 -2.83 -0.88
C ASP A 90 -9.47 -1.47 -0.98
N VAL A 91 -9.86 -0.58 -0.07
CA VAL A 91 -9.00 0.54 0.30
C VAL A 91 -7.78 -0.13 0.88
N LEU A 92 -6.76 -0.33 0.02
CA LEU A 92 -5.52 -0.97 0.43
C LEU A 92 -5.04 -0.28 1.69
N SER A 93 -4.82 -1.07 2.75
CA SER A 93 -4.44 -0.52 4.05
C SER A 93 -3.17 0.29 3.86
N ALA A 94 -3.24 1.59 4.15
CA ALA A 94 -2.09 2.48 4.06
C ALA A 94 -1.15 2.26 5.26
N VAL A 95 0.14 2.50 5.04
CA VAL A 95 1.14 2.56 6.10
C VAL A 95 2.10 3.70 5.79
N ASP A 96 2.51 4.41 6.84
CA ASP A 96 3.27 5.65 6.70
C ASP A 96 4.60 5.42 5.95
N GLY A 97 4.92 6.33 5.03
CA GLY A 97 6.10 6.20 4.16
C GLY A 97 5.99 5.16 3.05
N TYR A 98 4.80 4.62 2.76
CA TYR A 98 4.59 3.65 1.67
C TYR A 98 3.32 3.90 0.85
N THR A 99 3.41 3.61 -0.44
CA THR A 99 2.29 3.64 -1.39
C THR A 99 1.88 2.21 -1.75
N PRO A 100 0.63 1.80 -1.45
CA PRO A 100 0.18 0.44 -1.77
C PRO A 100 -0.22 0.29 -3.24
N ARG A 101 0.07 -0.88 -3.81
CA ARG A 101 -0.37 -1.36 -5.12
C ARG A 101 -0.83 -2.80 -5.00
N HIS A 102 -1.95 -3.13 -5.64
CA HIS A 102 -2.46 -4.50 -5.63
C HIS A 102 -1.52 -5.43 -6.41
N GLY A 103 -1.25 -6.61 -5.87
CA GLY A 103 -0.40 -7.62 -6.50
C GLY A 103 1.00 -7.72 -5.88
N ASP A 104 1.91 -8.35 -6.60
CA ASP A 104 3.31 -8.55 -6.21
C ASP A 104 4.27 -8.12 -7.32
N CYS A 105 5.48 -7.70 -6.96
CA CYS A 105 6.62 -7.62 -7.87
C CYS A 105 7.52 -8.84 -7.60
N PRO A 106 7.45 -9.91 -8.41
CA PRO A 106 8.14 -11.16 -8.11
C PRO A 106 9.67 -11.02 -7.99
N GLY A 107 10.25 -11.77 -7.05
CA GLY A 107 11.69 -11.79 -6.80
C GLY A 107 12.22 -10.53 -6.11
N ASN A 108 13.56 -10.38 -6.13
CA ASN A 108 14.30 -9.30 -5.45
C ASN A 108 14.09 -9.23 -3.93
N ASP A 109 13.67 -10.35 -3.32
CA ASP A 109 13.48 -10.45 -1.87
C ASP A 109 14.83 -10.36 -1.16
N ILE A 110 14.92 -9.46 -0.20
CA ILE A 110 16.07 -9.38 0.72
C ILE A 110 16.03 -10.58 1.66
N TRP A 111 14.84 -10.85 2.19
CA TRP A 111 14.51 -11.90 3.13
C TRP A 111 13.00 -12.13 3.15
N SER A 112 12.58 -13.22 3.77
CA SER A 112 11.17 -13.58 3.90
C SER A 112 10.83 -13.80 5.36
N ILE A 113 9.73 -13.18 5.81
CA ILE A 113 9.24 -13.30 7.18
C ILE A 113 7.90 -14.01 7.13
N TYR A 114 7.77 -15.08 7.92
CA TYR A 114 6.57 -15.90 8.02
C TYR A 114 6.15 -15.99 9.49
N GLY A 115 4.86 -15.84 9.76
CA GLY A 115 4.31 -16.05 11.10
C GLY A 115 2.92 -15.46 11.25
N ASP A 116 2.11 -16.07 12.11
CA ASP A 116 0.82 -15.50 12.47
C ASP A 116 1.03 -14.22 13.30
N GLY A 117 0.27 -13.17 12.96
CA GLY A 117 0.31 -11.90 13.69
C GLY A 117 1.36 -10.90 13.20
N ILE A 118 2.05 -11.15 12.08
CA ILE A 118 2.88 -10.13 11.43
C ILE A 118 1.96 -9.01 10.92
N THR A 119 2.15 -7.81 11.43
CA THR A 119 1.37 -6.65 11.02
C THR A 119 2.00 -5.94 9.83
N LEU A 120 1.20 -5.14 9.13
CA LEU A 120 1.68 -4.26 8.07
C LEU A 120 2.73 -3.26 8.59
N SER A 121 2.56 -2.77 9.82
CA SER A 121 3.52 -1.86 10.46
C SER A 121 4.87 -2.53 10.71
N ASP A 122 4.88 -3.81 11.13
CA ASP A 122 6.12 -4.56 11.33
C ASP A 122 6.91 -4.69 10.02
N CYS A 123 6.21 -4.90 8.90
CA CYS A 123 6.81 -4.93 7.58
C CYS A 123 7.44 -3.59 7.19
N ALA A 124 6.68 -2.51 7.35
CA ALA A 124 7.11 -1.17 7.01
C ALA A 124 8.32 -0.74 7.85
N GLU A 125 8.31 -1.01 9.16
CA GLU A 125 9.45 -0.69 10.04
C GLU A 125 10.72 -1.44 9.61
N ARG A 126 10.60 -2.74 9.35
CA ARG A 126 11.74 -3.56 8.92
C ARG A 126 12.29 -3.12 7.58
N CYS A 127 11.44 -2.87 6.60
CA CYS A 127 11.88 -2.33 5.32
C CYS A 127 12.44 -0.90 5.47
N THR A 128 11.90 -0.09 6.38
CA THR A 128 12.44 1.25 6.65
C THR A 128 13.84 1.16 7.23
N SER A 129 14.08 0.21 8.14
CA SER A 129 15.37 0.00 8.80
C SER A 129 16.47 -0.57 7.89
N HIS A 130 16.11 -1.15 6.74
CA HIS A 130 17.07 -1.76 5.82
C HIS A 130 17.39 -0.80 4.67
N ALA A 131 18.67 -0.42 4.52
CA ALA A 131 19.13 0.58 3.56
C ALA A 131 18.74 0.25 2.10
N ASP A 132 18.87 -1.03 1.72
CA ASP A 132 18.54 -1.48 0.35
C ASP A 132 17.05 -1.74 0.12
N CYS A 133 16.20 -1.63 1.15
CA CYS A 133 14.79 -1.91 0.97
C CYS A 133 14.04 -0.70 0.41
N VAL A 134 13.51 -0.88 -0.80
CA VAL A 134 12.76 0.15 -1.54
C VAL A 134 11.28 -0.17 -1.63
N ALA A 135 10.88 -1.39 -1.27
CA ALA A 135 9.49 -1.83 -1.24
C ALA A 135 9.35 -3.11 -0.42
N PHE A 136 8.13 -3.52 -0.11
CA PHE A 136 7.87 -4.87 0.39
C PHE A 136 6.54 -5.40 -0.13
N MET A 137 6.42 -6.72 -0.27
CA MET A 137 5.12 -7.36 -0.45
C MET A 137 4.60 -7.87 0.90
N PHE A 138 3.30 -7.65 1.14
CA PHE A 138 2.60 -8.11 2.32
C PHE A 138 1.43 -8.99 1.91
N PHE A 139 1.27 -10.11 2.60
CA PHE A 139 0.25 -11.10 2.30
C PHE A 139 -0.47 -11.57 3.57
N ASP A 140 -1.80 -11.44 3.55
CA ASP A 140 -2.76 -12.07 4.48
C ASP A 140 -2.44 -11.88 5.98
N ASN A 141 -1.82 -10.76 6.36
CA ASN A 141 -1.37 -10.49 7.74
C ASN A 141 -0.44 -11.57 8.34
N LYS A 142 0.32 -12.24 7.46
CA LYS A 142 1.12 -13.42 7.84
C LYS A 142 2.50 -13.45 7.23
N ARG A 143 2.72 -12.71 6.15
CA ARG A 143 3.96 -12.79 5.38
C ARG A 143 4.42 -11.44 4.91
N CYS A 144 5.73 -11.25 5.01
CA CYS A 144 6.42 -10.05 4.63
C CYS A 144 7.60 -10.39 3.72
N PHE A 145 7.72 -9.69 2.60
CA PHE A 145 8.80 -9.87 1.65
C PHE A 145 9.39 -8.50 1.28
N PRO A 146 10.30 -7.95 2.12
CA PRO A 146 11.10 -6.78 1.80
C PRO A 146 11.94 -6.99 0.54
N LYS A 147 11.99 -5.97 -0.33
CA LYS A 147 12.55 -6.06 -1.67
C LYS A 147 13.51 -4.93 -1.99
N THR A 148 14.53 -5.25 -2.78
CA THR A 148 15.54 -4.29 -3.26
C THR A 148 15.12 -3.50 -4.49
N LYS A 149 14.02 -3.90 -5.14
CA LYS A 149 13.50 -3.26 -6.35
C LYS A 149 11.98 -3.21 -6.36
N THR A 150 11.47 -2.18 -7.01
CA THR A 150 10.07 -2.09 -7.45
C THR A 150 9.93 -2.58 -8.90
N CYS A 151 8.70 -2.72 -9.36
CA CYS A 151 8.33 -3.02 -10.74
C CYS A 151 7.30 -2.01 -11.26
N GLU A 152 7.25 -1.81 -12.58
CA GLU A 152 6.26 -0.93 -13.22
C GLU A 152 4.84 -1.49 -13.04
N ASP A 153 4.65 -2.76 -13.40
CA ASP A 153 3.38 -3.48 -13.25
C ASP A 153 3.51 -4.64 -12.27
N THR A 154 2.55 -4.72 -11.34
CA THR A 154 2.44 -5.82 -10.38
C THR A 154 1.73 -7.04 -11.00
N SER A 155 2.18 -8.25 -10.65
CA SER A 155 1.43 -9.48 -10.92
C SER A 155 0.21 -9.55 -10.02
N LYS A 156 -0.94 -9.85 -10.62
CA LYS A 156 -2.25 -9.98 -9.94
C LYS A 156 -2.67 -11.45 -9.79
N ASP A 157 -1.74 -12.39 -9.94
CA ASP A 157 -2.03 -13.83 -9.88
C ASP A 157 -2.61 -14.26 -8.53
N ASN A 158 -2.26 -13.53 -7.46
CA ASN A 158 -2.83 -13.72 -6.14
C ASN A 158 -3.49 -12.42 -5.65
N PRO A 159 -4.83 -12.41 -5.50
CA PRO A 159 -5.57 -11.21 -5.11
C PRO A 159 -5.32 -10.77 -3.66
N LYS A 160 -4.65 -11.59 -2.85
CA LYS A 160 -4.29 -11.21 -1.46
C LYS A 160 -2.93 -10.53 -1.35
N ASN A 161 -2.15 -10.48 -2.44
CA ASN A 161 -0.86 -9.80 -2.43
C ASN A 161 -1.09 -8.29 -2.51
N VAL A 162 -0.40 -7.56 -1.63
CA VAL A 162 -0.32 -6.11 -1.72
C VAL A 162 1.15 -5.72 -1.67
N PHE A 163 1.56 -4.96 -2.68
CA PHE A 163 2.89 -4.41 -2.82
C PHE A 163 2.93 -3.00 -2.25
N TYR A 164 3.95 -2.70 -1.45
CA TYR A 164 4.12 -1.41 -0.79
C TYR A 164 5.42 -0.79 -1.26
N ASP A 165 5.31 0.19 -2.15
CA ASP A 165 6.44 1.00 -2.59
C ASP A 165 6.84 1.96 -1.48
N LYS A 166 8.11 1.96 -1.09
CA LYS A 166 8.61 2.98 -0.15
C LYS A 166 8.48 4.32 -0.83
N ALA A 167 7.70 5.21 -0.23
CA ALA A 167 7.57 6.57 -0.69
C ALA A 167 8.99 7.15 -0.71
N ILE A 168 9.42 7.59 -1.89
CA ILE A 168 10.58 8.46 -1.97
C ILE A 168 10.07 9.79 -1.42
N ASP A 169 10.20 9.99 -0.12
CA ASP A 169 9.93 11.30 0.45
C ASP A 169 10.76 12.32 -0.35
N PRO A 170 10.11 13.31 -1.00
CA PRO A 170 10.84 14.37 -1.64
C PRO A 170 11.73 14.98 -0.58
N LEU A 171 13.04 14.96 -0.85
CA LEU A 171 14.02 15.44 0.11
C LEU A 171 13.71 16.90 0.41
N PRO A 172 13.67 17.30 1.69
CA PRO A 172 13.36 18.68 2.02
C PRO A 172 14.45 19.56 1.42
N THR A 173 14.07 20.50 0.56
CA THR A 173 14.99 21.42 -0.13
C THR A 173 15.15 22.71 0.65
N ILE A 174 16.28 23.38 0.48
CA ILE A 174 16.50 24.73 1.02
C ILE A 174 17.34 25.55 0.06
N ASP A 175 17.00 26.83 -0.08
CA ASP A 175 17.65 27.73 -1.04
C ASP A 175 19.16 27.84 -0.79
N GLY A 176 19.93 27.86 -1.88
CA GLY A 176 21.39 27.91 -1.82
C GLY A 176 22.06 26.55 -1.60
N PHE A 177 21.28 25.46 -1.50
CA PHE A 177 21.82 24.11 -1.37
C PHE A 177 21.17 23.15 -2.36
N SER A 178 21.98 22.22 -2.89
CA SER A 178 21.50 21.04 -3.60
C SER A 178 21.40 19.87 -2.61
N THR A 179 20.39 19.01 -2.79
CA THR A 179 20.01 18.01 -1.78
C THR A 179 20.10 16.59 -2.33
N ARG A 180 20.67 15.68 -1.55
CA ARG A 180 20.71 14.25 -1.87
C ARG A 180 20.67 13.39 -0.61
N ARG A 181 20.23 12.14 -0.77
CA ARG A 181 20.04 11.22 0.36
C ARG A 181 21.38 10.67 0.83
N GLY A 182 21.56 10.57 2.14
CA GLY A 182 22.72 9.95 2.77
C GLY A 182 23.58 10.90 3.59
N ASP A 183 24.75 10.42 4.02
CA ASP A 183 25.76 11.17 4.74
C ASP A 183 27.11 11.11 4.01
N CYS A 184 27.94 12.10 4.28
CA CYS A 184 29.33 12.20 3.88
C CYS A 184 30.21 12.10 5.13
N PRO A 185 30.62 10.90 5.57
CA PRO A 185 31.21 10.72 6.89
C PRO A 185 32.48 11.56 7.11
N GLY A 186 32.61 12.12 8.31
CA GLY A 186 33.73 12.97 8.70
C GLY A 186 33.68 14.39 8.12
N ASN A 187 34.79 15.13 8.23
CA ASN A 187 34.92 16.55 7.85
C ASN A 187 33.95 17.49 8.55
N ASP A 188 33.38 17.07 9.69
CA ASP A 188 32.48 17.91 10.48
C ASP A 188 33.28 19.08 11.09
N ILE A 189 32.80 20.29 10.86
CA ILE A 189 33.32 21.50 11.51
C ILE A 189 32.88 21.47 12.98
N TRP A 190 31.61 21.12 13.20
CA TRP A 190 31.02 20.87 14.50
C TRP A 190 29.80 19.96 14.36
N SER A 191 29.31 19.47 15.49
CA SER A 191 28.09 18.67 15.57
C SER A 191 27.09 19.36 16.48
N ILE A 192 25.88 19.60 15.98
CA ILE A 192 24.79 20.18 16.76
C ILE A 192 23.77 19.09 17.04
N TYR A 193 23.40 18.94 18.31
CA TYR A 193 22.41 17.99 18.79
C TYR A 193 21.34 18.72 19.59
N GLY A 194 20.07 18.39 19.37
CA GLY A 194 18.97 18.92 20.16
C GLY A 194 17.63 18.71 19.47
N ASP A 195 16.57 18.59 20.26
CA ASP A 195 15.21 18.53 19.70
C ASP A 195 14.82 19.90 19.13
N GLY A 196 14.26 19.90 17.92
CA GLY A 196 13.75 21.13 17.28
C GLY A 196 14.79 21.92 16.48
N ILE A 197 15.96 21.35 16.18
CA ILE A 197 16.88 21.95 15.20
C ILE A 197 16.22 21.88 13.84
N THR A 198 16.00 23.03 13.20
CA THR A 198 15.37 23.07 11.88
C THR A 198 16.41 22.97 10.77
N LEU A 199 15.96 22.58 9.57
CA LEU A 199 16.80 22.60 8.37
C LEU A 199 17.34 24.02 8.11
N SER A 200 16.51 25.04 8.33
CA SER A 200 16.89 26.44 8.16
C SER A 200 18.03 26.84 9.10
N ASP A 201 17.97 26.43 10.37
CA ASP A 201 19.05 26.72 11.33
C ASP A 201 20.38 26.12 10.86
N CYS A 202 20.34 24.92 10.29
CA CYS A 202 21.52 24.22 9.79
C CYS A 202 22.10 24.92 8.55
N ALA A 203 21.24 25.28 7.60
CA ALA A 203 21.61 26.01 6.39
C ALA A 203 22.17 27.40 6.69
N GLU A 204 21.56 28.16 7.60
CA GLU A 204 22.03 29.49 8.01
C GLU A 204 23.43 29.41 8.63
N ARG A 205 23.64 28.45 9.54
CA ARG A 205 24.95 28.24 10.17
C ARG A 205 26.02 27.87 9.15
N CYS A 206 25.72 26.97 8.21
CA CYS A 206 26.65 26.63 7.14
C CYS A 206 26.90 27.83 6.20
N THR A 207 25.88 28.63 5.94
CA THR A 207 26.03 29.84 5.11
C THR A 207 26.94 30.86 5.78
N SER A 208 26.81 31.04 7.09
CA SER A 208 27.58 31.99 7.89
C SER A 208 29.05 31.60 8.11
N HIS A 209 29.40 30.33 7.92
CA HIS A 209 30.76 29.85 8.13
C HIS A 209 31.53 29.72 6.82
N ALA A 210 32.65 30.43 6.72
CA ALA A 210 33.46 30.51 5.51
C ALA A 210 33.92 29.13 5.00
N ASP A 211 34.29 28.24 5.91
CA ASP A 211 34.78 26.90 5.54
C ASP A 211 33.66 25.87 5.31
N CYS A 212 32.39 26.22 5.51
CA CYS A 212 31.31 25.26 5.30
C CYS A 212 30.92 25.16 3.83
N LEU A 213 31.13 23.97 3.27
CA LEU A 213 30.82 23.63 1.88
C LEU A 213 29.60 22.72 1.75
N ALA A 214 29.20 22.06 2.83
CA ALA A 214 28.04 21.19 2.87
C ALA A 214 27.57 20.97 4.31
N PHE A 215 26.41 20.37 4.51
CA PHE A 215 26.01 19.85 5.82
C PHE A 215 25.18 18.58 5.70
N MET A 216 25.26 17.71 6.71
CA MET A 216 24.30 16.62 6.89
C MET A 216 23.25 17.04 7.92
N PHE A 217 21.99 16.78 7.60
CA PHE A 217 20.86 17.03 8.49
C PHE A 217 20.10 15.73 8.72
N PHE A 218 19.72 15.51 9.98
CA PHE A 218 19.04 14.30 10.41
C PHE A 218 17.84 14.65 11.30
N ASP A 219 16.65 14.29 10.81
CA ASP A 219 15.41 14.12 11.58
C ASP A 219 15.04 15.30 12.50
N ASN A 220 15.32 16.54 12.09
CA ASN A 220 15.12 17.76 12.90
C ASN A 220 15.79 17.74 14.28
N LYS A 221 16.87 16.96 14.40
CA LYS A 221 17.55 16.67 15.66
C LYS A 221 19.04 16.88 15.63
N ARG A 222 19.64 16.76 14.44
CA ARG A 222 21.09 16.83 14.30
C ARG A 222 21.47 17.56 13.02
N CYS A 223 22.51 18.37 13.14
CA CYS A 223 23.09 19.15 12.07
C CYS A 223 24.61 19.02 12.15
N PHE A 224 25.23 18.67 11.02
CA PHE A 224 26.66 18.44 10.89
C PHE A 224 27.20 19.25 9.71
N PRO A 225 27.56 20.53 9.92
CA PRO A 225 28.24 21.33 8.91
C PRO A 225 29.62 20.76 8.61
N LYS A 226 30.00 20.73 7.33
CA LYS A 226 31.18 20.05 6.83
C LYS A 226 32.07 20.95 5.99
N THR A 227 33.37 20.73 6.10
CA THR A 227 34.38 21.46 5.30
C THR A 227 34.50 20.97 3.86
N LYS A 228 33.84 19.85 3.50
CA LYS A 228 33.95 19.19 2.20
C LYS A 228 32.63 18.53 1.80
N THR A 229 32.44 18.43 0.49
CA THR A 229 31.50 17.51 -0.15
C THR A 229 32.19 16.18 -0.49
N CYS A 230 31.41 15.17 -0.87
CA CYS A 230 31.87 13.93 -1.49
C CYS A 230 31.10 13.64 -2.77
N GLU A 231 31.67 12.85 -3.68
CA GLU A 231 31.00 12.44 -4.91
C GLU A 231 29.78 11.55 -4.61
N ASP A 232 29.95 10.58 -3.71
CA ASP A 232 28.91 9.66 -3.27
C ASP A 232 28.64 9.78 -1.76
N THR A 233 27.37 9.64 -1.38
CA THR A 233 26.91 9.60 0.01
C THR A 233 26.63 8.17 0.47
N SER A 234 26.96 7.86 1.73
CA SER A 234 26.50 6.63 2.37
C SER A 234 25.00 6.69 2.62
N LYS A 235 24.28 5.63 2.24
CA LYS A 235 22.82 5.49 2.39
C LYS A 235 22.43 4.58 3.55
N ASP A 236 23.35 4.29 4.46
CA ASP A 236 23.16 3.36 5.57
C ASP A 236 21.99 3.77 6.48
N ASN A 237 21.76 5.08 6.61
CA ASN A 237 20.63 5.62 7.34
C ASN A 237 19.72 6.42 6.39
N PRO A 238 18.48 5.96 6.13
CA PRO A 238 17.58 6.59 5.17
C PRO A 238 17.09 7.98 5.60
N LYS A 239 17.27 8.35 6.88
CA LYS A 239 16.93 9.68 7.42
C LYS A 239 18.05 10.70 7.28
N ASN A 240 19.26 10.28 6.89
CA ASN A 240 20.34 11.21 6.61
C ASN A 240 20.06 11.91 5.28
N VAL A 241 20.13 13.23 5.30
CA VAL A 241 20.03 14.04 4.09
C VAL A 241 21.24 14.97 4.03
N PHE A 242 21.89 14.99 2.88
CA PHE A 242 23.08 15.76 2.60
C PHE A 242 22.77 16.97 1.74
N TYR A 243 23.33 18.11 2.12
CA TYR A 243 23.09 19.41 1.51
C TYR A 243 24.41 20.01 1.07
N ASP A 244 24.61 20.11 -0.24
CA ASP A 244 25.79 20.70 -0.87
C ASP A 244 25.53 22.18 -1.13
N LYS A 245 26.42 23.05 -0.66
CA LYS A 245 26.30 24.50 -0.86
C LYS A 245 26.56 24.83 -2.34
N ASN A 246 25.65 25.58 -2.96
CA ASN A 246 25.74 26.00 -4.36
C ASN A 246 26.78 27.11 -4.58
#